data_AF-A0A382R6P1-F1
#
_entry.id   AF-A0A382R6P1-F1
#
_cell.length_a   1.000
_cell.length_b   1.000
_cell.length_c   1.000
_cell.angle_alpha   90.00
_cell.angle_beta   90.00
_cell.angle_gamma   90.00
#
_symmetry.space_group_name_H-M   'P 1'
#
loop_
_entity.id
_entity.type
_entity.pdbx_description
1 polymer ?
#
loop_
_entity_poly.entity_id
_entity_poly.type
_entity_poly.pdbx_seq_one_letter_code
_entity_poly.pdbx_strand_id
1 'polypeptide(L)'
;KHPGCTVAIGLEAYDDEVLRFHCNKGFRIKTWKKAVDTLQSHGLRAKSYLLFKPPFMSEGDALQHMTKWIREIAADSDEISVNPMNIQKRTIVDRIFRHREYRPPWLWSLVQMIRNVHSDIHPDDADSRTRLIVHPTAAGSIRGAHNCGRCDKEVAAAIERYSISGSLLEFEGLSCDCEAQWATEIALDTSLPMPLGSGLDRRLDPIEALLSP
;
A
#
# COMPACT_ATOMS: atom_id res chain seq x y z
N LYS A 1 16.18 9.26 30.70
CA LYS A 1 15.87 9.52 29.29
C LYS A 1 15.70 8.17 28.61
N HIS A 2 14.51 7.84 28.10
CA HIS A 2 14.25 6.54 27.48
C HIS A 2 15.04 6.45 26.16
N PRO A 3 15.70 5.32 25.85
CA PRO A 3 16.33 5.13 24.54
C PRO A 3 15.23 5.11 23.48
N GLY A 4 15.26 6.07 22.55
CA GLY A 4 14.51 6.09 21.27
C GLY A 4 13.22 5.26 21.18
N CYS A 5 12.28 5.42 22.12
CA CYS A 5 11.05 4.62 22.14
C CYS A 5 10.11 5.12 21.03
N THR A 6 9.73 4.20 20.14
CA THR A 6 8.77 4.46 19.07
C THR A 6 7.45 3.77 19.38
N VAL A 7 6.37 4.53 19.44
CA VAL A 7 5.02 4.01 19.60
C VAL A 7 4.38 3.88 18.23
N ALA A 8 3.98 2.66 17.89
CA ALA A 8 3.36 2.38 16.60
C ALA A 8 1.84 2.38 16.70
N ILE A 9 1.18 3.08 15.78
CA ILE A 9 -0.26 3.32 15.75
C ILE A 9 -0.83 2.78 14.44
N GLY A 10 -1.81 1.89 14.56
CA GLY A 10 -2.56 1.34 13.41
C GLY A 10 -3.56 2.35 12.87
N LEU A 11 -3.08 3.33 12.08
CA LEU A 11 -3.92 4.33 11.44
C LEU A 11 -4.74 3.71 10.30
N GLU A 12 -4.15 2.85 9.47
CA GLU A 12 -4.71 2.21 8.27
C GLU A 12 -5.03 3.17 7.09
N ALA A 13 -5.68 4.31 7.34
CA ALA A 13 -6.00 5.30 6.32
C ALA A 13 -6.03 6.71 6.91
N TYR A 14 -5.69 7.73 6.10
CA TYR A 14 -5.87 9.13 6.48
C TYR A 14 -7.14 9.71 5.83
N ASP A 15 -8.26 8.99 6.04
CA ASP A 15 -9.60 9.38 5.60
C ASP A 15 -10.65 8.78 6.57
N ASP A 16 -11.48 9.62 7.20
CA ASP A 16 -12.45 9.17 8.22
C ASP A 16 -13.53 8.23 7.65
N GLU A 17 -13.87 8.35 6.37
CA GLU A 17 -14.83 7.47 5.72
C GLU A 17 -14.19 6.10 5.44
N VAL A 18 -12.96 6.08 4.91
CA VAL A 18 -12.22 4.83 4.69
C VAL A 18 -11.95 4.11 6.02
N LEU A 19 -11.57 4.85 7.06
CA LEU A 19 -11.39 4.30 8.41
C LEU A 19 -12.65 3.59 8.89
N ARG A 20 -13.81 4.23 8.72
CA ARG A 20 -15.08 3.71 9.22
C ARG A 20 -15.62 2.56 8.37
N PHE A 21 -15.62 2.70 7.05
CA PHE A 21 -16.37 1.83 6.14
C PHE A 21 -15.52 0.73 5.51
N HIS A 22 -14.24 0.97 5.26
CA HIS A 22 -13.34 -0.01 4.63
C HIS A 22 -12.51 -0.76 5.67
N CYS A 23 -12.04 -0.06 6.70
CA CYS A 23 -11.16 -0.62 7.74
C CYS A 23 -11.89 -0.98 9.05
N ASN A 24 -13.12 -0.50 9.24
CA ASN A 24 -13.91 -0.68 10.47
C ASN A 24 -13.17 -0.24 11.76
N LYS A 25 -12.50 0.91 11.73
CA LYS A 25 -11.82 1.51 12.89
C LYS A 25 -12.77 2.33 13.75
N GLY A 26 -12.59 2.20 15.07
CA GLY A 26 -13.38 2.89 16.09
C GLY A 26 -12.91 4.31 16.43
N PHE A 27 -11.95 4.88 15.70
CA PHE A 27 -11.46 6.23 15.92
C PHE A 27 -11.33 7.00 14.60
N ARG A 28 -11.27 8.33 14.71
CA ARG A 28 -11.10 9.29 13.61
C ARG A 28 -9.68 9.83 13.55
N ILE A 29 -9.29 10.43 12.43
CA ILE A 29 -7.98 11.06 12.21
C ILE A 29 -7.64 12.04 13.35
N LYS A 30 -8.60 12.85 13.81
CA LYS A 30 -8.40 13.78 14.93
C LYS A 30 -7.87 13.10 16.20
N THR A 31 -8.33 11.87 16.49
CA THR A 31 -7.87 11.10 17.64
C THR A 31 -6.43 10.63 17.44
N TRP A 32 -6.10 10.15 16.23
CA TRP A 32 -4.72 9.80 15.88
C TRP A 32 -3.77 11.00 16.01
N LYS A 33 -4.16 12.16 15.47
CA LYS A 33 -3.33 13.38 15.53
C LYS A 33 -3.08 13.82 16.97
N LYS A 34 -4.10 13.80 17.82
CA LYS A 34 -3.94 14.07 19.26
C LYS A 34 -2.97 13.09 19.93
N ALA A 35 -3.02 11.80 19.56
CA ALA A 35 -2.10 10.81 20.10
C ALA A 35 -0.66 11.09 19.66
N VAL A 36 -0.43 11.40 18.39
CA VAL A 36 0.88 11.80 17.85
C VAL A 36 1.41 13.04 18.57
N ASP A 37 0.62 14.11 18.67
CA ASP A 37 1.02 15.35 19.35
C ASP A 37 1.41 15.10 20.80
N THR A 38 0.69 14.21 21.49
CA THR A 38 0.99 13.81 22.87
C THR A 38 2.30 13.04 22.96
N LEU A 39 2.59 12.14 22.01
CA LEU A 39 3.86 11.41 21.98
C LEU A 39 5.03 12.37 21.77
N GLN A 40 4.90 13.25 20.77
CA GLN A 40 5.93 14.23 20.41
C GLN A 40 6.18 15.23 21.56
N SER A 41 5.14 15.70 22.26
CA SER A 41 5.30 16.61 23.41
C SER A 41 6.05 15.97 24.58
N HIS A 42 6.13 14.64 24.64
CA HIS A 42 6.89 13.88 25.63
C HIS A 42 8.23 13.35 25.08
N GLY A 43 8.64 13.79 23.89
CA GLY A 43 9.87 13.36 23.25
C GLY A 43 9.88 11.89 22.81
N LEU A 44 8.71 11.31 22.55
CA LEU A 44 8.55 9.97 21.99
C LEU A 44 8.35 10.04 20.48
N ARG A 45 8.77 8.98 19.78
CA ARG A 45 8.63 8.85 18.33
C ARG A 45 7.32 8.17 17.96
N ALA A 46 6.72 8.57 16.85
CA ALA A 46 5.47 8.01 16.35
C ALA A 46 5.70 7.22 15.05
N LYS A 47 5.17 6.00 14.99
CA LYS A 47 5.12 5.20 13.77
C LYS A 47 3.67 5.00 13.34
N SER A 48 3.34 5.31 12.09
CA SER A 48 1.99 5.13 11.56
C SER A 48 1.94 3.96 10.58
N TYR A 49 1.07 2.99 10.84
CA TYR A 49 0.75 1.94 9.87
C TYR A 49 -0.36 2.40 8.94
N LEU A 50 -0.16 2.25 7.63
CA LEU A 50 -1.17 2.45 6.60
C LEU A 50 -1.44 1.13 5.88
N LEU A 51 -2.69 0.90 5.50
CA LEU A 51 -3.15 -0.33 4.86
C LEU A 51 -3.34 -0.07 3.36
N PHE A 52 -2.51 -0.67 2.52
CA PHE A 52 -2.63 -0.49 1.07
C PHE A 52 -3.74 -1.35 0.51
N LYS A 53 -4.68 -0.69 -0.17
CA LYS A 53 -5.87 -1.26 -0.82
C LYS A 53 -6.75 -2.05 0.16
N PRO A 54 -7.41 -1.39 1.13
CA PRO A 54 -8.43 -2.04 1.96
C PRO A 54 -9.60 -2.58 1.08
N PRO A 55 -10.47 -3.46 1.61
CA PRO A 55 -11.66 -3.90 0.86
C PRO A 55 -12.51 -2.71 0.43
N PHE A 56 -13.24 -2.84 -0.69
CA PHE A 56 -14.09 -1.78 -1.26
C PHE A 56 -13.33 -0.58 -1.86
N MET A 57 -12.09 -0.82 -2.30
CA MET A 57 -11.25 0.16 -2.99
C MET A 57 -10.63 -0.46 -4.23
N SER A 58 -10.66 0.27 -5.35
CA SER A 58 -9.99 -0.11 -6.59
C SER A 58 -8.47 -0.06 -6.43
N GLU A 59 -7.73 -0.60 -7.40
CA GLU A 59 -6.27 -0.51 -7.37
C GLU A 59 -5.81 0.94 -7.62
N GLY A 60 -6.46 1.62 -8.58
CA GLY A 60 -6.21 3.02 -8.90
C GLY A 60 -6.43 3.96 -7.71
N ASP A 61 -7.59 3.82 -7.05
CA ASP A 61 -7.92 4.61 -5.85
C ASP A 61 -6.92 4.35 -4.73
N ALA A 62 -6.55 3.09 -4.50
CA ALA A 62 -5.58 2.72 -3.47
C ALA A 62 -4.22 3.37 -3.71
N LEU A 63 -3.75 3.40 -4.96
CA LEU A 63 -2.50 4.07 -5.32
C LEU A 63 -2.59 5.59 -5.08
N GLN A 64 -3.64 6.23 -5.58
CA GLN A 64 -3.81 7.69 -5.46
C GLN A 64 -3.95 8.12 -3.99
N HIS A 65 -4.86 7.48 -3.25
CA HIS A 65 -5.12 7.80 -1.85
C HIS A 65 -3.91 7.50 -0.98
N MET A 66 -3.23 6.36 -1.16
CA MET A 66 -2.06 6.06 -0.35
C MET A 66 -0.93 7.07 -0.57
N THR A 67 -0.65 7.44 -1.83
CA THR A 67 0.33 8.49 -2.14
C THR A 67 -0.04 9.82 -1.46
N LYS A 68 -1.33 10.21 -1.46
CA LYS A 68 -1.81 11.40 -0.76
C LYS A 68 -1.62 11.28 0.76
N TRP A 69 -2.07 10.19 1.37
CA TRP A 69 -2.00 10.00 2.82
C TRP A 69 -0.57 9.98 3.34
N ILE A 70 0.36 9.35 2.64
CA ILE A 70 1.79 9.35 3.01
C ILE A 70 2.31 10.79 3.09
N ARG A 71 2.02 11.63 2.08
CA ARG A 71 2.44 13.04 2.07
C ARG A 71 1.86 13.83 3.24
N GLU A 72 0.58 13.61 3.55
CA GLU A 72 -0.13 14.34 4.60
C GLU A 72 0.37 13.98 6.00
N ILE A 73 0.75 12.72 6.25
CA ILE A 73 1.22 12.29 7.58
C ILE A 73 2.74 12.32 7.75
N ALA A 74 3.51 12.63 6.70
CA ALA A 74 4.97 12.58 6.71
C ALA A 74 5.61 13.49 7.76
N ALA A 75 5.03 14.67 8.03
CA ALA A 75 5.54 15.58 9.06
C ALA A 75 5.17 15.13 10.49
N ASP A 76 4.16 14.28 10.63
CA ASP A 76 3.60 13.84 11.91
C ASP A 76 4.16 12.48 12.36
N SER A 77 4.77 11.72 11.45
CA SER A 77 5.24 10.36 11.73
C SER A 77 6.74 10.24 11.50
N ASP A 78 7.49 9.81 12.51
CA ASP A 78 8.91 9.45 12.37
C ASP A 78 9.11 8.29 11.39
N GLU A 79 8.17 7.34 11.38
CA GLU A 79 8.15 6.21 10.46
C GLU A 79 6.73 5.99 9.92
N ILE A 80 6.62 5.69 8.63
CA ILE A 80 5.39 5.23 7.99
C ILE A 80 5.61 3.80 7.52
N SER A 81 4.72 2.88 7.91
CA SER A 81 4.74 1.50 7.45
C SER A 81 3.53 1.22 6.59
N VAL A 82 3.73 1.02 5.29
CA VAL A 82 2.68 0.63 4.36
C VAL A 82 2.61 -0.88 4.29
N ASN A 83 1.45 -1.41 4.67
CA ASN A 83 1.17 -2.84 4.71
C ASN A 83 0.16 -3.19 3.61
N PRO A 84 0.57 -3.91 2.56
CA PRO A 84 -0.34 -4.37 1.53
C PRO A 84 -1.32 -5.40 2.07
N MET A 85 -2.59 -5.27 1.69
CA MET A 85 -3.61 -6.24 2.07
C MET A 85 -3.23 -7.67 1.62
N ASN A 86 -3.26 -8.61 2.57
CA ASN A 86 -3.25 -10.04 2.31
C ASN A 86 -4.56 -10.70 2.76
N ILE A 87 -4.87 -11.85 2.18
CA ILE A 87 -6.18 -12.50 2.38
C ILE A 87 -6.06 -13.60 3.43
N GLN A 88 -6.44 -13.27 4.65
CA GLN A 88 -6.53 -14.22 5.76
C GLN A 88 -7.84 -15.01 5.70
N LYS A 89 -7.79 -16.33 5.93
CA LYS A 89 -8.98 -17.20 5.93
C LYS A 89 -10.01 -16.74 6.97
N ARG A 90 -11.30 -16.98 6.69
CA ARG A 90 -12.42 -16.66 7.60
C ARG A 90 -12.58 -15.17 7.89
N THR A 91 -12.21 -14.31 6.94
CA THR A 91 -12.46 -12.86 6.98
C THR A 91 -13.49 -12.47 5.90
N ILE A 92 -14.02 -11.25 5.98
CA ILE A 92 -14.88 -10.70 4.91
C ILE A 92 -14.11 -10.65 3.59
N VAL A 93 -12.83 -10.26 3.63
CA VAL A 93 -11.94 -10.21 2.46
C VAL A 93 -11.80 -11.60 1.82
N ASP A 94 -11.70 -12.67 2.60
CA ASP A 94 -11.69 -14.05 2.09
C ASP A 94 -13.00 -14.49 1.43
N ARG A 95 -14.14 -13.91 1.82
CA ARG A 95 -15.41 -14.16 1.15
C ARG A 95 -15.44 -13.48 -0.22
N ILE A 96 -15.20 -12.18 -0.29
CA ILE A 96 -15.22 -11.42 -1.56
C ILE A 96 -14.13 -11.90 -2.52
N PHE A 97 -12.96 -12.32 -2.01
CA PHE A 97 -11.92 -12.93 -2.83
C PHE A 97 -12.38 -14.24 -3.49
N ARG A 98 -13.02 -15.14 -2.75
CA ARG A 98 -13.54 -16.40 -3.30
C ARG A 98 -14.64 -16.20 -4.32
N HIS A 99 -15.36 -15.08 -4.25
CA HIS A 99 -16.35 -14.65 -5.25
C HIS A 99 -15.74 -13.86 -6.41
N ARG A 100 -14.41 -13.73 -6.49
CA ARG A 100 -13.69 -12.94 -7.52
C ARG A 100 -14.07 -11.45 -7.53
N GLU A 101 -14.57 -10.93 -6.40
CA GLU A 101 -14.95 -9.51 -6.22
C GLU A 101 -13.82 -8.68 -5.60
N TYR A 102 -12.69 -9.30 -5.26
CA TYR A 102 -11.51 -8.64 -4.72
C TYR A 102 -10.23 -9.37 -5.14
N ARG A 103 -9.17 -8.61 -5.42
CA ARG A 103 -7.81 -9.13 -5.64
C ARG A 103 -6.82 -8.40 -4.75
N PRO A 104 -5.77 -9.08 -4.24
CA PRO A 104 -4.66 -8.42 -3.57
C PRO A 104 -4.01 -7.32 -4.43
N PRO A 105 -3.26 -6.40 -3.81
CA PRO A 105 -2.52 -5.35 -4.52
C PRO A 105 -1.56 -5.89 -5.57
N TRP A 106 -1.33 -5.13 -6.64
CA TRP A 106 -0.15 -5.33 -7.48
C TRP A 106 1.12 -4.94 -6.70
N LEU A 107 2.21 -5.66 -6.93
CA LEU A 107 3.52 -5.19 -6.47
C LEU A 107 3.94 -3.93 -7.25
N TRP A 108 3.55 -3.82 -8.53
CA TRP A 108 3.79 -2.60 -9.33
C TRP A 108 3.14 -1.36 -8.73
N SER A 109 1.93 -1.46 -8.17
CA SER A 109 1.31 -0.35 -7.45
C SER A 109 2.13 0.10 -6.24
N LEU A 110 2.75 -0.82 -5.52
CA LEU A 110 3.64 -0.47 -4.40
C LEU A 110 4.91 0.23 -4.88
N VAL A 111 5.52 -0.25 -5.98
CA VAL A 111 6.67 0.42 -6.61
C VAL A 111 6.29 1.82 -7.05
N GLN A 112 5.16 1.98 -7.73
CA GLN A 112 4.69 3.29 -8.20
C GLN A 112 4.37 4.22 -7.03
N MET A 113 3.73 3.72 -5.97
CA MET A 113 3.46 4.48 -4.75
C MET A 113 4.77 5.00 -4.15
N ILE A 114 5.80 4.15 -4.03
CA ILE A 114 7.13 4.55 -3.53
C ILE A 114 7.73 5.64 -4.41
N ARG A 115 7.77 5.45 -5.74
CA ARG A 115 8.27 6.45 -6.69
C ARG A 115 7.55 7.79 -6.55
N ASN A 116 6.23 7.77 -6.39
CA ASN A 116 5.41 8.98 -6.29
C ASN A 116 5.68 9.83 -5.04
N VAL A 117 6.07 9.20 -3.93
CA VAL A 117 6.25 9.90 -2.63
C VAL A 117 7.72 10.13 -2.28
N HIS A 118 8.65 9.50 -3.01
CA HIS A 118 10.06 9.46 -2.65
C HIS A 118 10.66 10.86 -2.48
N SER A 119 10.49 11.74 -3.47
CA SER A 119 11.00 13.13 -3.40
C SER A 119 10.32 13.98 -2.32
N ASP A 120 9.10 13.63 -1.92
CA ASP A 120 8.36 14.36 -0.87
C ASP A 120 8.89 14.03 0.54
N ILE A 121 9.39 12.79 0.73
CA ILE A 121 9.90 12.29 2.02
C ILE A 121 11.44 12.35 2.11
N HIS A 122 12.14 12.27 0.99
CA HIS A 122 13.59 12.39 0.83
C HIS A 122 13.93 13.59 -0.09
N PRO A 123 13.78 14.83 0.38
CA PRO A 123 14.21 16.00 -0.38
C PRO A 123 15.74 16.05 -0.51
N ASP A 124 16.26 16.41 -1.69
CA ASP A 124 17.70 16.38 -2.00
C ASP A 124 18.56 17.27 -1.08
N ASP A 125 17.98 18.35 -0.55
CA ASP A 125 18.69 19.38 0.24
C ASP A 125 18.38 19.35 1.75
N ALA A 126 17.71 18.30 2.26
CA ALA A 126 17.35 18.23 3.68
C ALA A 126 17.30 16.80 4.22
N ASP A 127 17.30 16.68 5.56
CA ASP A 127 17.08 15.40 6.22
C ASP A 127 15.72 14.82 5.85
N SER A 128 15.68 13.49 5.72
CA SER A 128 14.45 12.73 5.46
C SER A 128 13.35 13.09 6.45
N ARG A 129 12.19 13.51 5.95
CA ARG A 129 11.05 13.92 6.79
C ARG A 129 10.51 12.77 7.64
N THR A 130 10.48 11.59 7.02
CA THR A 130 9.99 10.35 7.63
C THR A 130 10.70 9.17 6.97
N ARG A 131 10.76 8.03 7.65
CA ARG A 131 11.20 6.77 7.04
C ARG A 131 10.01 5.99 6.52
N LEU A 132 9.95 5.74 5.21
CA LEU A 132 8.95 4.87 4.60
C LEU A 132 9.41 3.41 4.59
N ILE A 133 8.57 2.53 5.10
CA ILE A 133 8.77 1.08 5.16
C ILE A 133 7.61 0.44 4.42
N VAL A 134 7.89 -0.46 3.48
CA VAL A 134 6.86 -1.21 2.76
C VAL A 134 7.16 -2.69 2.91
N HIS A 135 6.24 -3.42 3.53
CA HIS A 135 6.44 -4.84 3.83
C HIS A 135 5.28 -5.70 3.29
N PRO A 136 5.39 -6.20 2.05
CA PRO A 136 4.37 -7.07 1.45
C PRO A 136 4.41 -8.49 2.04
N THR A 137 3.69 -8.73 3.12
CA THR A 137 3.57 -10.09 3.69
C THR A 137 2.92 -11.04 2.67
N ALA A 138 3.54 -12.21 2.48
CA ALA A 138 3.13 -13.21 1.48
C ALA A 138 3.20 -12.72 0.03
N ALA A 139 4.14 -11.82 -0.27
CA ALA A 139 4.43 -11.35 -1.62
C ALA A 139 4.60 -12.50 -2.61
N GLY A 140 4.02 -12.35 -3.80
CA GLY A 140 4.05 -13.36 -4.86
C GLY A 140 3.12 -14.55 -4.68
N SER A 141 2.42 -14.66 -3.55
CA SER A 141 1.34 -15.64 -3.39
C SER A 141 0.03 -15.12 -3.97
N ILE A 142 -0.84 -16.03 -4.42
CA ILE A 142 -2.19 -15.70 -4.94
C ILE A 142 -3.03 -14.88 -3.93
N ARG A 143 -2.73 -15.03 -2.63
CA ARG A 143 -3.46 -14.39 -1.52
C ARG A 143 -2.71 -13.21 -0.89
N GLY A 144 -1.54 -12.85 -1.40
CA GLY A 144 -0.77 -11.66 -0.99
C GLY A 144 -0.54 -10.73 -2.18
N ALA A 145 0.18 -9.63 -1.99
CA ALA A 145 0.48 -8.72 -3.11
C ALA A 145 1.30 -9.44 -4.19
N HIS A 146 0.87 -9.37 -5.45
CA HIS A 146 1.51 -10.11 -6.54
C HIS A 146 1.24 -9.49 -7.92
N ASN A 147 2.14 -9.76 -8.87
CA ASN A 147 1.97 -9.46 -10.29
C ASN A 147 1.64 -10.77 -11.06
N CYS A 148 2.23 -11.00 -12.23
CA CYS A 148 1.98 -12.19 -13.04
C CYS A 148 2.63 -13.48 -12.51
N GLY A 149 3.40 -13.44 -11.42
CA GLY A 149 4.12 -14.60 -10.89
C GLY A 149 5.58 -14.71 -11.35
N ARG A 150 5.91 -14.26 -12.58
CA ARG A 150 7.29 -14.33 -13.11
C ARG A 150 8.23 -13.32 -12.44
N CYS A 151 7.79 -12.07 -12.31
CA CYS A 151 8.60 -10.98 -11.74
C CYS A 151 8.43 -10.82 -10.22
N ASP A 152 7.48 -11.53 -9.59
CA ASP A 152 7.05 -11.25 -8.22
C ASP A 152 8.18 -11.32 -7.20
N LYS A 153 9.05 -12.34 -7.30
CA LYS A 153 10.17 -12.53 -6.37
C LYS A 153 11.14 -11.35 -6.43
N GLU A 154 11.46 -10.89 -7.63
CA GLU A 154 12.44 -9.82 -7.84
C GLU A 154 11.88 -8.46 -7.41
N VAL A 155 10.65 -8.17 -7.82
CA VAL A 155 9.96 -6.91 -7.45
C VAL A 155 9.73 -6.84 -5.94
N ALA A 156 9.29 -7.92 -5.30
CA ALA A 156 9.11 -7.95 -3.85
C ALA A 156 10.43 -7.73 -3.10
N ALA A 157 11.52 -8.37 -3.55
CA ALA A 157 12.84 -8.19 -2.95
C ALA A 157 13.34 -6.74 -3.11
N ALA A 158 13.08 -6.09 -4.25
CA ALA A 158 13.42 -4.68 -4.45
C ALA A 158 12.67 -3.75 -3.49
N ILE A 159 11.37 -3.99 -3.26
CA ILE A 159 10.57 -3.23 -2.28
C ILE A 159 11.14 -3.38 -0.85
N GLU A 160 11.55 -4.60 -0.48
CA GLU A 160 12.17 -4.85 0.83
C GLU A 160 13.54 -4.17 0.96
N ARG A 161 14.37 -4.20 -0.09
CA ARG A 161 15.66 -3.50 -0.10
C ARG A 161 15.47 -1.98 -0.01
N TYR A 162 14.51 -1.41 -0.73
CA TYR A 162 14.14 0.02 -0.61
C TYR A 162 13.82 0.41 0.83
N SER A 163 13.09 -0.44 1.56
CA SER A 163 12.72 -0.16 2.96
C SER A 163 13.93 -0.06 3.90
N ILE A 164 15.10 -0.56 3.47
CA ILE A 164 16.38 -0.48 4.19
C ILE A 164 17.25 0.63 3.63
N SER A 165 17.43 0.68 2.30
CA SER A 165 18.36 1.60 1.63
C SER A 165 17.79 3.00 1.43
N GLY A 166 16.46 3.14 1.35
CA GLY A 166 15.79 4.38 1.02
C GLY A 166 16.15 4.91 -0.37
N SER A 167 16.50 4.05 -1.33
CA SER A 167 16.99 4.47 -2.65
C SER A 167 16.15 3.91 -3.79
N LEU A 168 15.75 4.78 -4.73
CA LEU A 168 15.02 4.35 -5.94
C LEU A 168 15.85 3.48 -6.89
N LEU A 169 17.18 3.45 -6.71
CA LEU A 169 18.08 2.59 -7.49
C LEU A 169 17.73 1.09 -7.35
N GLU A 170 17.09 0.70 -6.25
CA GLU A 170 16.63 -0.68 -6.03
C GLU A 170 15.63 -1.17 -7.09
N PHE A 171 14.97 -0.24 -7.78
CA PHE A 171 13.98 -0.52 -8.83
C PHE A 171 14.54 -0.38 -10.25
N GLU A 172 15.82 -0.03 -10.42
CA GLU A 172 16.45 0.04 -11.73
C GLU A 172 16.58 -1.35 -12.36
N GLY A 173 16.30 -1.45 -13.67
CA GLY A 173 16.36 -2.71 -14.41
C GLY A 173 15.14 -3.63 -14.22
N LEU A 174 14.26 -3.36 -13.26
CA LEU A 174 13.00 -4.10 -13.12
C LEU A 174 12.11 -3.82 -14.33
N SER A 175 11.69 -4.89 -15.01
CA SER A 175 10.73 -4.80 -16.12
C SER A 175 9.98 -6.12 -16.28
N CYS A 176 8.72 -6.05 -16.72
CA CYS A 176 7.95 -7.21 -17.10
C CYS A 176 6.77 -6.79 -17.97
N ASP A 177 6.37 -7.62 -18.93
CA ASP A 177 5.21 -7.34 -19.81
C ASP A 177 3.92 -7.05 -19.02
N CYS A 178 3.77 -7.62 -17.82
CA CYS A 178 2.60 -7.41 -16.98
C CYS A 178 2.51 -5.98 -16.38
N GLU A 179 3.58 -5.19 -16.46
CA GLU A 179 3.54 -3.77 -16.08
C GLU A 179 2.61 -2.99 -17.01
N ALA A 180 2.56 -3.33 -18.31
CA ALA A 180 1.62 -2.70 -19.25
C ALA A 180 0.15 -3.04 -18.92
N GLN A 181 -0.11 -4.28 -18.49
CA GLN A 181 -1.44 -4.69 -18.03
C GLN A 181 -1.85 -3.93 -16.76
N TRP A 182 -0.94 -3.85 -15.78
CA TRP A 182 -1.14 -3.06 -14.57
C TRP A 182 -1.43 -1.58 -14.91
N ALA A 183 -0.63 -0.95 -15.77
CA ALA A 183 -0.81 0.45 -16.15
C ALA A 183 -2.18 0.69 -16.80
N THR A 184 -2.64 -0.26 -17.63
CA THR A 184 -3.97 -0.21 -18.24
C THR A 184 -5.07 -0.32 -17.19
N GLU A 185 -4.93 -1.25 -16.23
CA GLU A 185 -5.88 -1.40 -15.11
C GLU A 185 -6.00 -0.12 -14.28
N ILE A 186 -4.86 0.52 -13.94
CA ILE A 186 -4.84 1.80 -13.22
C ILE A 186 -5.53 2.91 -14.03
N ALA A 187 -5.30 2.99 -15.34
CA ALA A 187 -5.94 4.00 -16.19
C ALA A 187 -7.46 3.80 -16.30
N LEU A 188 -7.93 2.54 -16.31
CA LEU A 188 -9.36 2.21 -16.31
C LEU A 188 -10.02 2.53 -14.97
N ASP A 189 -9.40 2.11 -13.86
CA ASP A 189 -9.91 2.38 -12.51
C ASP A 189 -10.04 3.89 -12.24
N THR A 190 -9.15 4.72 -12.81
CA THR A 190 -9.19 6.18 -12.61
C THR A 190 -10.11 6.92 -13.59
N SER A 191 -10.57 6.28 -14.66
CA SER A 191 -11.48 6.87 -15.65
C SER A 191 -12.94 6.49 -15.46
N LEU A 192 -13.21 5.42 -14.71
CA LEU A 192 -14.55 4.90 -14.43
C LEU A 192 -14.78 4.81 -12.91
N PRO A 193 -15.98 5.11 -12.39
CA PRO A 193 -16.27 4.95 -10.96
C PRO A 193 -16.43 3.46 -10.62
N MET A 194 -15.30 2.76 -10.44
CA MET A 194 -15.24 1.32 -10.22
C MET A 194 -14.95 1.00 -8.74
N PRO A 195 -15.97 0.80 -7.89
CA PRO A 195 -15.78 0.71 -6.42
C PRO A 195 -14.94 -0.49 -5.94
N LEU A 196 -14.78 -1.55 -6.76
CA LEU A 196 -14.05 -2.78 -6.41
C LEU A 196 -12.82 -3.05 -7.30
N GLY A 197 -12.58 -2.16 -8.29
CA GLY A 197 -11.64 -2.39 -9.39
C GLY A 197 -12.14 -3.42 -10.40
N SER A 198 -11.86 -3.21 -11.69
CA SER A 198 -12.05 -4.24 -12.71
C SER A 198 -10.87 -5.21 -12.68
N GLY A 199 -11.12 -6.52 -12.63
CA GLY A 199 -10.02 -7.43 -12.39
C GLY A 199 -10.23 -8.88 -12.68
N LEU A 200 -9.94 -9.28 -13.92
CA LEU A 200 -9.70 -10.68 -14.24
C LEU A 200 -8.46 -11.19 -13.49
N ASP A 201 -8.37 -12.51 -13.31
CA ASP A 201 -7.18 -13.12 -12.72
C ASP A 201 -5.95 -12.78 -13.58
N ARG A 202 -4.90 -12.24 -12.93
CA ARG A 202 -3.67 -11.76 -13.58
C ARG A 202 -2.78 -12.90 -14.06
N ARG A 203 -3.08 -14.13 -13.62
CA ARG A 203 -2.29 -15.34 -13.90
C ARG A 203 -3.06 -16.37 -14.71
N LEU A 204 -4.35 -16.13 -15.00
CA LEU A 204 -5.07 -16.94 -15.98
C LEU A 204 -4.58 -16.60 -17.38
N ASP A 205 -4.54 -17.61 -18.23
CA ASP A 205 -4.34 -17.39 -19.65
C ASP A 205 -5.46 -16.48 -20.19
N PRO A 206 -5.16 -15.45 -21.00
CA PRO A 206 -6.17 -14.52 -21.51
C PRO A 206 -7.30 -15.21 -22.28
N ILE A 207 -7.00 -16.30 -23.00
CA ILE A 207 -8.01 -17.08 -23.74
C ILE A 207 -8.87 -17.84 -22.74
N GLU A 208 -8.29 -18.48 -21.73
CA GLU A 208 -9.05 -19.15 -20.67
C GLU A 208 -9.90 -18.17 -19.85
N ALA A 209 -9.42 -16.94 -19.63
CA ALA A 209 -10.14 -15.88 -18.94
C ALA A 209 -11.37 -15.41 -19.75
N LEU A 210 -11.25 -15.34 -21.08
CA LEU A 210 -12.36 -14.99 -21.98
C LEU A 210 -13.38 -16.13 -22.14
N LEU A 211 -12.94 -17.38 -22.00
CA LEU A 211 -13.78 -18.58 -22.11
C LEU A 211 -14.38 -19.01 -20.77
N SER A 212 -13.98 -18.39 -19.67
CA SER A 212 -14.57 -18.64 -18.36
C SER A 212 -15.98 -18.03 -18.30
N PRO A 213 -17.02 -18.83 -17.99
CA PRO A 213 -18.42 -18.38 -17.97
C PRO A 213 -18.73 -17.34 -16.90
#